data_AF-K6XMH2-F1
#
_entry.id   AF-K6XMH2-F1
#
_cell.length_a   1.000
_cell.length_b   1.000
_cell.length_c   1.000
_cell.angle_alpha   90.00
_cell.angle_beta   90.00
_cell.angle_gamma   90.00
#
_symmetry.space_group_name_H-M   'P 1'
#
loop_
_entity.id
_entity.type
_entity.pdbx_description
1 polymer ?
#
loop_
_entity_poly.entity_id
_entity_poly.type
_entity_poly.pdbx_seq_one_letter_code
_entity_poly.pdbx_strand_id
1 'polypeptide(L)'
;MSDKDFSEHQNAVANAALTTTPAPLTPVASDQRINALDILRGFALIGILMMNIEWFGRPIADIGGFNTELTGLDHAVGWLVRCFVEGKFYKLFSLLFGMGFAVMLTQAMRKDRPFGAWFSRRMLVLFVFGLLHMVFIWQGDILHDYAFAGLLMLGLIYLLRKKRFEKFNNPSSILKLALWWLSIPMLLASLVGVGFGAFYDRASLSEQWQESQEMSVLVSQLETEAAQTKELSDTESGEPSADTSEVLPDDEANTELLQAESDKVEEAVESEDIELTPLEQAQEIFEYEQEHAKDLAEEIVALRDGSYWQATVFRTNASLQWLMFTPLFALTMLLPIFLLGYWLVVSGAIKDHAKHPKLFGYMARIGLGVGLIVTVGSLVILAHPGVEDIMPIQGAANVLFNGGQFFMAAGYLGLLIRLLDRPKWYKMLAKLAPMGRMALTNYIMHSLILSSLFFGYGGGLYGEISRAPQMLIVLAIVMIQIPLSSWWLKHYQFGPLEWLWRSLTYKKWQAFRVVPKPISG
;
A
#
# COMPACT_ATOMS: atom_id res chain seq x y z
N MET A 1 -33.85 0.35 -8.01
CA MET A 1 -33.74 0.64 -9.45
C MET A 1 -33.55 -0.70 -10.13
N SER A 2 -34.42 -1.06 -11.08
CA SER A 2 -34.33 -2.38 -11.73
C SER A 2 -33.09 -2.44 -12.64
N ASP A 3 -32.54 -3.64 -12.91
CA ASP A 3 -31.42 -3.80 -13.85
C ASP A 3 -31.76 -3.25 -15.25
N LYS A 4 -33.06 -3.19 -15.58
CA LYS A 4 -33.61 -2.66 -16.83
C LYS A 4 -33.54 -1.13 -16.91
N ASP A 5 -33.90 -0.42 -15.83
CA ASP A 5 -33.81 1.06 -15.77
C ASP A 5 -32.37 1.57 -15.91
N PHE A 6 -31.39 0.79 -15.43
CA PHE A 6 -29.98 1.16 -15.51
C PHE A 6 -29.43 1.03 -16.93
N SER A 7 -29.78 -0.05 -17.65
CA SER A 7 -29.39 -0.27 -19.05
C SER A 7 -30.09 0.71 -20.00
N GLU A 8 -31.39 0.93 -19.85
CA GLU A 8 -32.15 1.86 -20.71
C GLU A 8 -31.68 3.31 -20.56
N HIS A 9 -31.37 3.75 -19.33
CA HIS A 9 -30.83 5.09 -19.11
C HIS A 9 -29.42 5.27 -19.69
N GLN A 10 -28.58 4.22 -19.71
CA GLN A 10 -27.25 4.29 -20.34
C GLN A 10 -27.32 4.30 -21.87
N ASN A 11 -28.22 3.51 -22.46
CA ASN A 11 -28.38 3.42 -23.91
C ASN A 11 -29.03 4.68 -24.50
N ALA A 12 -29.94 5.34 -23.78
CA ALA A 12 -30.53 6.60 -24.19
C ALA A 12 -29.50 7.75 -24.24
N VAL A 13 -28.51 7.77 -23.33
CA VAL A 13 -27.46 8.80 -23.28
C VAL A 13 -26.39 8.57 -24.36
N ALA A 14 -26.08 7.31 -24.69
CA ALA A 14 -25.13 6.99 -25.76
C ALA A 14 -25.60 7.48 -27.16
N ASN A 15 -26.92 7.50 -27.39
CA ASN A 15 -27.51 7.96 -28.65
C ASN A 15 -27.65 9.50 -28.73
N ALA A 16 -27.58 10.22 -27.61
CA ALA A 16 -27.70 11.69 -27.57
C ALA A 16 -26.37 12.42 -27.88
N ALA A 17 -25.23 11.71 -27.81
CA ALA A 17 -23.88 12.27 -27.94
C ALA A 17 -23.47 12.72 -29.36
N LEU A 18 -24.39 12.76 -30.34
CA LEU A 18 -24.11 13.16 -31.72
C LEU A 18 -24.39 14.63 -32.03
N THR A 19 -24.98 15.41 -31.12
CA THR A 19 -25.33 16.81 -31.40
C THR A 19 -25.31 17.70 -30.16
N THR A 20 -24.14 18.17 -29.73
CA THR A 20 -23.93 19.52 -29.13
C THR A 20 -22.48 19.71 -28.67
N THR A 21 -21.99 20.94 -28.77
CA THR A 21 -20.64 21.34 -28.32
C THR A 21 -20.57 21.34 -26.78
N PRO A 22 -19.64 20.61 -26.14
CA PRO A 22 -19.67 20.40 -24.68
C PRO A 22 -19.15 21.63 -23.91
N ALA A 23 -19.97 22.12 -22.97
CA ALA A 23 -19.59 23.17 -22.03
C ALA A 23 -18.48 22.71 -21.06
N PRO A 24 -17.55 23.60 -20.66
CA PRO A 24 -16.40 23.25 -19.83
C PRO A 24 -16.79 22.68 -18.46
N LEU A 25 -15.95 21.78 -17.96
CA LEU A 25 -16.15 21.10 -16.69
C LEU A 25 -16.02 22.05 -15.50
N THR A 26 -17.14 22.51 -14.95
CA THR A 26 -17.21 23.31 -13.72
C THR A 26 -17.39 22.46 -12.45
N PRO A 27 -16.88 22.91 -11.28
CA PRO A 27 -16.98 22.16 -10.01
C PRO A 27 -18.43 21.95 -9.54
N VAL A 28 -18.66 20.86 -8.81
CA VAL A 28 -19.91 20.63 -8.06
C VAL A 28 -19.95 21.58 -6.85
N ALA A 29 -21.08 22.25 -6.63
CA ALA A 29 -21.30 23.12 -5.48
C ALA A 29 -21.22 22.34 -4.15
N SER A 30 -20.76 23.01 -3.09
CA SER A 30 -20.42 22.40 -1.80
C SER A 30 -21.60 21.76 -1.05
N ASP A 31 -22.83 22.16 -1.39
CA ASP A 31 -24.10 21.77 -0.79
C ASP A 31 -24.62 20.40 -1.27
N GLN A 32 -24.13 19.88 -2.40
CA GLN A 32 -24.50 18.56 -2.94
C GLN A 32 -23.44 17.47 -2.67
N ARG A 33 -22.42 17.78 -1.87
CA ARG A 33 -21.27 16.91 -1.66
C ARG A 33 -21.57 15.90 -0.55
N ILE A 34 -21.29 14.61 -0.81
CA ILE A 34 -21.42 13.55 0.20
C ILE A 34 -20.33 13.78 1.26
N ASN A 35 -20.67 14.52 2.33
CA ASN A 35 -19.76 14.82 3.44
C ASN A 35 -19.14 13.54 4.03
N ALA A 36 -19.84 12.40 3.96
CA ALA A 36 -19.32 11.11 4.40
C ALA A 36 -18.01 10.70 3.70
N LEU A 37 -17.85 10.94 2.40
CA LEU A 37 -16.63 10.54 1.67
C LEU A 37 -15.41 11.34 2.13
N ASP A 38 -15.57 12.65 2.32
CA ASP A 38 -14.47 13.50 2.78
C ASP A 38 -14.11 13.18 4.25
N ILE A 39 -15.10 12.85 5.10
CA ILE A 39 -14.84 12.36 6.48
C ILE A 39 -14.08 11.04 6.46
N LEU A 40 -14.53 10.06 5.67
CA LEU A 40 -13.89 8.75 5.56
C LEU A 40 -12.46 8.87 5.05
N ARG A 41 -12.18 9.78 4.11
CA ARG A 41 -10.81 10.06 3.65
C ARG A 41 -9.95 10.66 4.76
N GLY A 42 -10.48 11.64 5.50
CA GLY A 42 -9.77 12.24 6.64
C GLY A 42 -9.44 11.20 7.71
N PHE A 43 -10.38 10.34 8.05
CA PHE A 43 -10.14 9.20 8.94
C PHE A 43 -9.09 8.23 8.37
N ALA A 44 -9.19 7.91 7.08
CA ALA A 44 -8.29 6.95 6.47
C ALA A 44 -6.84 7.44 6.47
N LEU A 45 -6.61 8.74 6.24
CA LEU A 45 -5.28 9.36 6.25
C LEU A 45 -4.56 9.23 7.59
N ILE A 46 -5.30 9.25 8.71
CA ILE A 46 -4.71 9.06 10.04
C ILE A 46 -4.09 7.67 10.14
N GLY A 47 -4.81 6.63 9.73
CA GLY A 47 -4.28 5.26 9.75
C GLY A 47 -3.19 5.03 8.71
N ILE A 48 -3.22 5.71 7.56
CA ILE A 48 -2.09 5.71 6.62
C ILE A 48 -0.84 6.31 7.27
N LEU A 49 -0.96 7.44 7.96
CA LEU A 49 0.17 8.05 8.68
C LEU A 49 0.73 7.13 9.78
N MET A 50 -0.14 6.46 10.55
CA MET A 50 0.27 5.50 11.58
C MET A 50 1.06 4.32 11.02
N MET A 51 0.76 3.88 9.80
CA MET A 51 1.53 2.82 9.14
C MET A 51 2.82 3.38 8.51
N ASN A 52 2.72 4.50 7.81
CA ASN A 52 3.82 5.03 7.02
C ASN A 52 5.00 5.45 7.90
N ILE A 53 4.78 5.95 9.13
CA ILE A 53 5.90 6.33 10.01
C ILE A 53 6.87 5.18 10.26
N GLU A 54 6.40 3.93 10.20
CA GLU A 54 7.26 2.74 10.30
C GLU A 54 8.27 2.67 9.15
N TRP A 55 7.83 2.97 7.92
CA TRP A 55 8.67 2.98 6.73
C TRP A 55 9.69 4.12 6.68
N PHE A 56 9.55 5.12 7.55
CA PHE A 56 10.55 6.18 7.70
C PHE A 56 11.51 5.90 8.87
N GLY A 57 11.12 5.01 9.78
CA GLY A 57 11.83 4.82 11.05
C GLY A 57 12.75 3.61 11.10
N ARG A 58 12.71 2.71 10.11
CA ARG A 58 13.53 1.48 10.09
C ARG A 58 13.76 0.99 8.65
N PRO A 59 14.75 0.09 8.45
CA PRO A 59 15.03 -0.57 7.18
C PRO A 59 13.84 -1.24 6.53
N ILE A 60 13.84 -1.29 5.21
CA ILE A 60 12.77 -1.91 4.41
C ILE A 60 12.67 -3.41 4.68
N ALA A 61 13.80 -4.08 4.85
CA ALA A 61 13.87 -5.51 5.16
C ALA A 61 13.09 -5.89 6.43
N ASP A 62 13.09 -5.01 7.43
CA ASP A 62 12.42 -5.24 8.70
C ASP A 62 10.90 -4.99 8.62
N ILE A 63 10.39 -4.48 7.49
CA ILE A 63 8.99 -4.09 7.35
C ILE A 63 8.10 -5.32 7.18
N GLY A 64 7.15 -5.47 8.11
CA GLY A 64 6.18 -6.57 8.08
C GLY A 64 6.60 -7.79 8.89
N GLY A 65 7.88 -7.87 9.31
CA GLY A 65 8.37 -8.83 10.31
C GLY A 65 7.93 -8.50 11.74
N PHE A 66 7.92 -9.51 12.62
CA PHE A 66 7.78 -9.27 14.06
C PHE A 66 9.15 -8.89 14.62
N ASN A 67 9.31 -7.65 15.05
CA ASN A 67 10.48 -7.31 15.85
C ASN A 67 10.28 -7.90 17.26
N THR A 68 10.98 -9.01 17.51
CA THR A 68 10.95 -9.79 18.77
C THR A 68 11.68 -9.09 19.91
N GLU A 69 12.53 -8.10 19.60
CA GLU A 69 13.26 -7.28 20.57
C GLU A 69 12.37 -6.21 21.24
N LEU A 70 11.22 -5.89 20.63
CA LEU A 70 10.28 -4.95 21.23
C LEU A 70 9.74 -5.51 22.54
N THR A 71 9.92 -4.76 23.62
CA THR A 71 9.40 -5.10 24.95
C THR A 71 8.48 -4.00 25.50
N GLY A 72 7.71 -4.34 26.54
CA GLY A 72 6.90 -3.38 27.29
C GLY A 72 5.90 -2.58 26.44
N LEU A 73 5.96 -1.26 26.54
CA LEU A 73 5.02 -0.35 25.86
C LEU A 73 5.21 -0.39 24.34
N ASP A 74 6.43 -0.50 23.85
CA ASP A 74 6.72 -0.49 22.41
C ASP A 74 6.16 -1.74 21.73
N HIS A 75 6.28 -2.90 22.38
CA HIS A 75 5.63 -4.13 21.94
C HIS A 75 4.11 -3.97 21.86
N ALA A 76 3.49 -3.46 22.93
CA ALA A 76 2.04 -3.30 23.01
C ALA A 76 1.52 -2.35 21.91
N VAL A 77 2.19 -1.22 21.70
CA VAL A 77 1.83 -0.26 20.66
C VAL A 77 2.05 -0.86 19.26
N GLY A 78 3.19 -1.52 19.02
CA GLY A 78 3.46 -2.22 17.76
C GLY A 78 2.36 -3.23 17.44
N TRP A 79 2.06 -4.12 18.37
CA TRP A 79 1.03 -5.15 18.21
C TRP A 79 -0.36 -4.55 17.94
N LEU A 80 -0.74 -3.48 18.65
CA LEU A 80 -2.00 -2.77 18.40
C LEU A 80 -2.06 -2.16 17.00
N VAL A 81 -0.96 -1.59 16.51
CA VAL A 81 -0.89 -1.03 15.15
C VAL A 81 -1.01 -2.16 14.12
N ARG A 82 -0.32 -3.30 14.30
CA ARG A 82 -0.48 -4.48 13.43
C ARG A 82 -1.92 -4.98 13.39
N CYS A 83 -2.54 -5.08 14.56
CA CYS A 83 -3.91 -5.55 14.71
C CYS A 83 -4.91 -4.60 14.04
N PHE A 84 -4.89 -3.31 14.39
CA PHE A 84 -5.96 -2.37 14.03
C PHE A 84 -5.66 -1.47 12.81
N VAL A 85 -4.41 -1.35 12.38
CA VAL A 85 -4.02 -0.37 11.35
C VAL A 85 -3.40 -1.03 10.13
N GLU A 86 -2.39 -1.87 10.32
CA GLU A 86 -1.57 -2.45 9.26
C GLU A 86 -2.42 -3.12 8.19
N GLY A 87 -2.35 -2.59 6.98
CA GLY A 87 -3.05 -3.10 5.82
C GLY A 87 -4.56 -2.80 5.74
N LYS A 88 -5.18 -2.18 6.75
CA LYS A 88 -6.65 -1.90 6.74
C LYS A 88 -6.95 -0.57 6.04
N PHE A 89 -6.10 0.43 6.26
CA PHE A 89 -6.35 1.81 5.84
C PHE A 89 -6.11 2.08 4.36
N TYR A 90 -5.10 1.44 3.74
CA TYR A 90 -4.92 1.55 2.28
C TYR A 90 -6.06 0.86 1.52
N LYS A 91 -6.62 -0.24 2.04
CA LYS A 91 -7.82 -0.89 1.49
C LYS A 91 -9.04 0.02 1.60
N LEU A 92 -9.23 0.69 2.74
CA LEU A 92 -10.31 1.68 2.90
C LEU A 92 -10.14 2.88 1.94
N PHE A 93 -8.93 3.39 1.77
CA PHE A 93 -8.64 4.48 0.84
C PHE A 93 -8.84 4.05 -0.63
N SER A 94 -8.48 2.81 -0.97
CA SER A 94 -8.73 2.20 -2.29
C SER A 94 -10.22 2.13 -2.60
N LEU A 95 -11.02 1.73 -1.62
CA LEU A 95 -12.48 1.69 -1.74
C LEU A 95 -13.05 3.11 -1.98
N LEU A 96 -12.54 4.12 -1.27
CA LEU A 96 -12.92 5.53 -1.45
C LEU A 96 -12.50 6.10 -2.81
N PHE A 97 -11.41 5.59 -3.38
CA PHE A 97 -11.00 5.93 -4.73
C PHE A 97 -11.99 5.39 -5.77
N GLY A 98 -12.37 4.10 -5.66
CA GLY A 98 -13.41 3.49 -6.50
C GLY A 98 -14.76 4.21 -6.40
N MET A 99 -15.17 4.59 -5.19
CA MET A 99 -16.35 5.43 -4.97
C MET A 99 -16.20 6.80 -5.67
N GLY A 100 -15.03 7.43 -5.54
CA GLY A 100 -14.73 8.70 -6.19
C GLY A 100 -14.84 8.63 -7.71
N PHE A 101 -14.30 7.57 -8.32
CA PHE A 101 -14.45 7.31 -9.75
C PHE A 101 -15.92 7.19 -10.16
N ALA A 102 -16.70 6.38 -9.45
CA ALA A 102 -18.12 6.19 -9.77
C ALA A 102 -18.93 7.48 -9.67
N VAL A 103 -18.67 8.30 -8.65
CA VAL A 103 -19.31 9.62 -8.50
C VAL A 103 -18.95 10.52 -9.69
N MET A 104 -17.69 10.58 -10.09
CA MET A 104 -17.27 11.41 -11.23
C MET A 104 -17.85 10.89 -12.56
N LEU A 105 -17.87 9.58 -12.78
CA LEU A 105 -18.42 8.95 -13.97
C LEU A 105 -19.93 9.22 -14.09
N THR A 106 -20.70 8.96 -13.02
CA THR A 106 -22.15 9.19 -13.01
C THR A 106 -22.50 10.66 -13.21
N GLN A 107 -21.71 11.59 -12.66
CA GLN A 107 -21.89 13.02 -12.91
C GLN A 107 -21.56 13.43 -14.34
N ALA A 108 -20.51 12.87 -14.94
CA ALA A 108 -20.16 13.14 -16.34
C ALA A 108 -21.26 12.64 -17.29
N MET A 109 -21.79 11.44 -17.05
CA MET A 109 -22.88 10.86 -17.84
C MET A 109 -24.17 11.68 -17.74
N ARG A 110 -24.55 12.13 -16.53
CA ARG A 110 -25.74 12.98 -16.34
C ARG A 110 -25.65 14.33 -17.04
N LYS A 111 -24.43 14.84 -17.26
CA LYS A 111 -24.18 16.12 -17.92
C LYS A 111 -23.78 15.98 -19.39
N ASP A 112 -23.86 14.76 -19.93
CA ASP A 112 -23.42 14.38 -21.27
C ASP A 112 -22.00 14.88 -21.61
N ARG A 113 -21.04 14.54 -20.74
CA ARG A 113 -19.65 15.01 -20.86
C ARG A 113 -18.69 13.87 -21.16
N PRO A 114 -17.68 14.09 -22.02
CA PRO A 114 -16.65 13.09 -22.29
C PRO A 114 -15.83 12.81 -21.01
N PHE A 115 -15.84 11.55 -20.57
CA PHE A 115 -15.20 11.16 -19.31
C PHE A 115 -13.78 10.61 -19.51
N GLY A 116 -13.58 9.72 -20.49
CA GLY A 116 -12.34 8.96 -20.65
C GLY A 116 -11.08 9.82 -20.74
N ALA A 117 -10.96 10.66 -21.77
CA ALA A 117 -9.77 11.50 -21.97
C ALA A 117 -9.52 12.48 -20.81
N TRP A 118 -10.57 12.90 -20.09
CA TRP A 118 -10.42 13.74 -18.92
C TRP A 118 -9.89 12.94 -17.72
N PHE A 119 -10.45 11.76 -17.46
CA PHE A 119 -10.02 10.89 -16.37
C PHE A 119 -8.61 10.34 -16.60
N SER A 120 -8.26 9.93 -17.83
CA SER A 120 -6.91 9.47 -18.15
C SER A 120 -5.86 10.55 -17.89
N ARG A 121 -6.13 11.82 -18.24
CA ARG A 121 -5.24 12.94 -17.89
C ARG A 121 -5.10 13.10 -16.38
N ARG A 122 -6.20 12.97 -15.64
CA ARG A 122 -6.19 13.04 -14.18
C ARG A 122 -5.31 11.96 -13.56
N MET A 123 -5.34 10.75 -14.12
CA MET A 123 -4.47 9.64 -13.71
C MET A 123 -3.03 9.88 -14.11
N LEU A 124 -2.76 10.38 -15.32
CA LEU A 124 -1.40 10.71 -15.74
C LEU A 124 -0.73 11.74 -14.81
N VAL A 125 -1.45 12.81 -14.46
CA VAL A 125 -0.90 13.81 -13.52
C VAL A 125 -0.69 13.20 -12.12
N LEU A 126 -1.59 12.31 -11.67
CA LEU A 126 -1.44 11.63 -10.39
C LEU A 126 -0.23 10.68 -10.40
N PHE A 127 -0.01 9.97 -11.51
CA PHE A 127 1.13 9.10 -11.72
C PHE A 127 2.44 9.88 -11.67
N VAL A 128 2.52 11.03 -12.34
CA VAL A 128 3.68 11.91 -12.29
C VAL A 128 3.93 12.42 -10.86
N PHE A 129 2.89 12.78 -10.10
CA PHE A 129 3.08 13.11 -8.68
C PHE A 129 3.60 11.94 -7.86
N GLY A 130 3.11 10.73 -8.13
CA GLY A 130 3.62 9.51 -7.49
C GLY A 130 5.10 9.30 -7.76
N LEU A 131 5.53 9.36 -9.03
CA LEU A 131 6.95 9.23 -9.41
C LEU A 131 7.83 10.29 -8.75
N LEU A 132 7.41 11.56 -8.78
CA LEU A 132 8.18 12.64 -8.14
C LEU A 132 8.26 12.44 -6.62
N HIS A 133 7.15 12.05 -5.99
CA HIS A 133 7.13 11.76 -4.55
C HIS A 133 8.02 10.57 -4.20
N MET A 134 8.00 9.52 -5.01
CA MET A 134 8.78 8.30 -4.83
C MET A 134 10.30 8.56 -4.88
N VAL A 135 10.74 9.29 -5.90
CA VAL A 135 12.15 9.62 -6.13
C VAL A 135 12.66 10.64 -5.12
N PHE A 136 11.93 11.74 -4.92
CA PHE A 136 12.45 12.90 -4.17
C PHE A 136 12.10 12.89 -2.68
N ILE A 137 11.06 12.15 -2.26
CA ILE A 137 10.55 12.24 -0.88
C ILE A 137 10.58 10.88 -0.18
N TRP A 138 9.95 9.85 -0.74
CA TRP A 138 9.83 8.55 -0.08
C TRP A 138 9.37 7.46 -1.04
N GLN A 139 10.11 6.35 -1.08
CA GLN A 139 9.87 5.25 -2.03
C GLN A 139 8.57 4.46 -1.82
N GLY A 140 7.94 4.51 -0.65
CA GLY A 140 6.67 3.81 -0.38
C GLY A 140 5.41 4.50 -0.94
N ASP A 141 5.53 5.22 -2.06
CA ASP A 141 4.41 5.96 -2.66
C ASP A 141 3.30 5.05 -3.17
N ILE A 142 2.04 5.33 -2.82
CA ILE A 142 0.86 4.59 -3.33
C ILE A 142 0.15 5.30 -4.50
N LEU A 143 0.53 6.54 -4.83
CA LEU A 143 -0.18 7.37 -5.80
C LEU A 143 -0.02 6.84 -7.22
N HIS A 144 1.18 6.35 -7.56
CA HIS A 144 1.45 5.75 -8.87
C HIS A 144 0.63 4.45 -9.09
N ASP A 145 0.52 3.59 -8.08
CA ASP A 145 -0.34 2.40 -8.11
C ASP A 145 -1.81 2.76 -8.32
N TYR A 146 -2.29 3.79 -7.62
CA TYR A 146 -3.68 4.24 -7.73
C TYR A 146 -3.98 4.84 -9.10
N ALA A 147 -3.02 5.57 -9.68
CA ALA A 147 -3.15 6.10 -11.02
C ALA A 147 -3.25 4.97 -12.05
N PHE A 148 -2.40 3.94 -11.94
CA PHE A 148 -2.42 2.78 -12.82
C PHE A 148 -3.71 1.96 -12.66
N ALA A 149 -4.09 1.62 -11.42
CA ALA A 149 -5.35 0.94 -11.11
C ALA A 149 -6.58 1.72 -11.58
N GLY A 150 -6.54 3.06 -11.50
CA GLY A 150 -7.58 3.93 -12.03
C GLY A 150 -7.74 3.80 -13.55
N LEU A 151 -6.63 3.72 -14.30
CA LEU A 151 -6.64 3.48 -15.74
C LEU A 151 -7.15 2.08 -16.08
N LEU A 152 -6.73 1.04 -15.34
CA LEU A 152 -7.26 -0.32 -15.48
C LEU A 152 -8.78 -0.36 -15.26
N MET A 153 -9.26 0.31 -14.20
CA MET A 153 -10.70 0.43 -13.93
C MET A 153 -11.43 1.15 -15.07
N LEU A 154 -10.88 2.25 -15.61
CA LEU A 154 -11.47 2.92 -16.77
C LEU A 154 -11.57 1.97 -17.97
N GLY A 155 -10.49 1.23 -18.26
CA GLY A 155 -10.45 0.25 -19.34
C GLY A 155 -11.49 -0.86 -19.16
N LEU A 156 -11.60 -1.41 -17.93
CA LEU A 156 -12.59 -2.43 -17.58
C LEU A 156 -14.02 -1.92 -17.74
N ILE A 157 -14.34 -0.72 -17.25
CA ILE A 157 -15.67 -0.14 -17.39
C ILE A 157 -16.03 0.11 -18.85
N TYR A 158 -15.07 0.52 -19.70
CA TYR A 158 -15.30 0.64 -21.13
C TYR A 158 -15.45 -0.72 -21.83
N LEU A 159 -14.71 -1.74 -21.39
CA LEU A 159 -14.87 -3.10 -21.88
C LEU A 159 -16.28 -3.64 -21.60
N LEU A 160 -16.78 -3.44 -20.37
CA LEU A 160 -18.12 -3.84 -19.96
C LEU A 160 -19.24 -3.13 -20.74
N ARG A 161 -18.95 -1.98 -21.36
CA ARG A 161 -19.91 -1.25 -22.20
C ARG A 161 -19.97 -1.75 -23.65
N LYS A 162 -19.03 -2.59 -24.10
CA LYS A 162 -19.12 -3.18 -25.44
C LYS A 162 -20.30 -4.15 -25.49
N LYS A 163 -21.02 -4.22 -26.62
CA LYS A 163 -22.18 -5.10 -26.83
C LYS A 163 -21.97 -6.56 -26.39
N ARG A 164 -20.74 -7.07 -26.53
CA ARG A 164 -20.34 -8.43 -26.08
C ARG A 164 -20.43 -8.63 -24.56
N PHE A 165 -20.19 -7.59 -23.77
CA PHE A 165 -20.06 -7.65 -22.30
C PHE A 165 -21.11 -6.84 -21.55
N GLU A 166 -22.02 -6.16 -22.27
CA GLU A 166 -23.07 -5.30 -21.69
C GLU A 166 -23.91 -6.01 -20.62
N LYS A 167 -24.14 -7.32 -20.78
CA LYS A 167 -24.85 -8.15 -19.78
C LYS A 167 -24.21 -8.14 -18.38
N PHE A 168 -22.91 -7.84 -18.30
CA PHE A 168 -22.15 -7.76 -17.04
C PHE A 168 -22.05 -6.32 -16.49
N ASN A 169 -22.53 -5.32 -17.22
CA ASN A 169 -22.55 -3.92 -16.80
C ASN A 169 -23.78 -3.62 -15.91
N ASN A 170 -23.92 -4.36 -14.81
CA ASN A 170 -24.94 -4.13 -13.80
C ASN A 170 -24.33 -4.26 -12.39
N PRO A 171 -24.93 -3.62 -11.36
CA PRO A 171 -24.37 -3.62 -10.00
C PRO A 171 -24.13 -5.03 -9.44
N SER A 172 -25.04 -5.97 -9.72
CA SER A 172 -24.95 -7.35 -9.22
C SER A 172 -23.74 -8.09 -9.79
N SER A 173 -23.48 -7.95 -11.09
CA SER A 173 -22.34 -8.56 -11.78
C SER A 173 -21.01 -7.96 -11.32
N ILE A 174 -20.97 -6.63 -11.13
CA ILE A 174 -19.77 -5.94 -10.65
C ILE A 174 -19.42 -6.37 -9.22
N LEU A 175 -20.42 -6.49 -8.34
CA LEU A 175 -20.21 -7.00 -6.98
C LEU A 175 -19.66 -8.42 -7.01
N LYS A 176 -20.29 -9.32 -7.79
CA LYS A 176 -19.84 -10.71 -7.92
C LYS A 176 -18.42 -10.78 -8.45
N LEU A 177 -18.09 -10.02 -9.50
CA LEU A 177 -16.75 -9.97 -10.07
C LEU A 177 -15.74 -9.52 -9.01
N ALA A 178 -16.02 -8.44 -8.29
CA ALA A 178 -15.12 -7.93 -7.27
C ALA A 178 -14.90 -8.93 -6.12
N LEU A 179 -15.97 -9.58 -5.64
CA LEU A 179 -15.88 -10.58 -4.57
C LEU A 179 -15.14 -11.84 -5.02
N TRP A 180 -15.42 -12.36 -6.22
CA TRP A 180 -14.70 -13.50 -6.78
C TRP A 180 -13.23 -13.19 -6.94
N TRP A 181 -12.90 -12.03 -7.52
CA TRP A 181 -11.53 -11.62 -7.74
C TRP A 181 -10.76 -11.49 -6.42
N LEU A 182 -11.36 -10.89 -5.40
CA LEU A 182 -10.77 -10.80 -4.06
C LEU A 182 -10.58 -12.15 -3.39
N SER A 183 -11.43 -13.13 -3.73
CA SER A 183 -11.38 -14.47 -3.15
C SER A 183 -10.35 -15.38 -3.82
N ILE A 184 -9.91 -15.10 -5.06
CA ILE A 184 -8.98 -15.97 -5.80
C ILE A 184 -7.68 -16.24 -5.02
N PRO A 185 -6.94 -15.22 -4.50
CA PRO A 185 -5.72 -15.48 -3.75
C PRO A 185 -5.97 -16.33 -2.49
N MET A 186 -7.08 -16.09 -1.80
CA MET A 186 -7.47 -16.85 -0.61
C MET A 186 -7.84 -18.30 -0.95
N LEU A 187 -8.49 -18.54 -2.09
CA LEU A 187 -8.83 -19.88 -2.56
C LEU A 187 -7.58 -20.66 -2.97
N LEU A 188 -6.66 -20.03 -3.71
CA LEU A 188 -5.39 -20.64 -4.08
C LEU A 188 -4.56 -20.99 -2.84
N ALA A 189 -4.45 -20.06 -1.89
CA ALA A 189 -3.79 -20.32 -0.61
C ALA A 189 -4.47 -21.42 0.21
N SER A 190 -5.80 -21.50 0.18
CA SER A 190 -6.54 -22.58 0.85
C SER A 190 -6.27 -23.94 0.20
N LEU A 191 -6.15 -24.01 -1.13
CA LEU A 191 -5.78 -25.24 -1.83
C LEU A 191 -4.36 -25.68 -1.46
N VAL A 192 -3.41 -24.75 -1.41
CA VAL A 192 -2.04 -25.01 -0.93
C VAL A 192 -2.06 -25.50 0.51
N GLY A 193 -2.82 -24.85 1.40
CA GLY A 193 -2.94 -25.24 2.80
C GLY A 193 -3.59 -26.62 3.01
N VAL A 194 -4.59 -26.97 2.20
CA VAL A 194 -5.21 -28.32 2.22
C VAL A 194 -4.21 -29.36 1.73
N GLY A 195 -3.49 -29.08 0.64
CA GLY A 195 -2.42 -29.96 0.16
C GLY A 195 -1.36 -30.18 1.23
N PHE A 196 -0.85 -29.09 1.81
CA PHE A 196 0.11 -29.14 2.89
C PHE A 196 -0.39 -29.99 4.07
N GLY A 197 -1.59 -29.73 4.59
CA GLY A 197 -2.15 -30.50 5.71
C GLY A 197 -2.48 -31.96 5.37
N ALA A 198 -2.60 -32.32 4.10
CA ALA A 198 -2.83 -33.70 3.66
C ALA A 198 -1.54 -34.50 3.46
N PHE A 199 -0.43 -33.84 3.13
CA PHE A 199 0.85 -34.47 2.78
C PHE A 199 1.95 -34.31 3.82
N TYR A 200 1.86 -33.32 4.71
CA TYR A 200 2.85 -33.06 5.74
C TYR A 200 2.28 -33.39 7.12
N ASP A 201 2.89 -34.37 7.77
CA ASP A 201 2.55 -34.76 9.14
C ASP A 201 3.46 -34.07 10.17
N ARG A 202 3.21 -34.30 11.46
CA ARG A 202 4.04 -33.72 12.52
C ARG A 202 5.50 -34.17 12.45
N ALA A 203 5.78 -35.39 11.99
CA ALA A 203 7.14 -35.90 11.93
C ALA A 203 7.94 -35.14 10.85
N SER A 204 7.38 -35.02 9.65
CA SER A 204 7.97 -34.24 8.55
C SER A 204 8.24 -32.78 8.93
N LEU A 205 7.35 -32.15 9.69
CA LEU A 205 7.57 -30.78 10.18
C LEU A 205 8.64 -30.68 11.26
N SER A 206 8.79 -31.72 12.08
CA SER A 206 9.85 -31.76 13.09
C SER A 206 11.21 -31.98 12.44
N GLU A 207 11.27 -32.79 11.39
CA GLU A 207 12.45 -33.02 10.55
C GLU A 207 12.88 -31.74 9.82
N GLN A 208 11.97 -31.07 9.10
CA GLN A 208 12.26 -29.79 8.45
C GLN A 208 12.76 -28.73 9.44
N TRP A 209 12.14 -28.67 10.62
CA TRP A 209 12.59 -27.74 11.65
C TRP A 209 14.00 -28.11 12.14
N GLN A 210 14.30 -29.40 12.34
CA GLN A 210 15.64 -29.86 12.73
C GLN A 210 16.68 -29.56 11.66
N GLU A 211 16.40 -29.85 10.40
CA GLU A 211 17.24 -29.50 9.25
C GLU A 211 17.54 -28.01 9.24
N SER A 212 16.51 -27.16 9.36
CA SER A 212 16.70 -25.70 9.43
C SER A 212 17.61 -25.26 10.59
N GLN A 213 17.54 -25.90 11.75
CA GLN A 213 18.45 -25.62 12.87
C GLN A 213 19.88 -26.09 12.58
N GLU A 214 20.07 -27.25 11.95
CA GLU A 214 21.40 -27.73 11.53
C GLU A 214 22.03 -26.79 10.49
N MET A 215 21.22 -26.34 9.53
CA MET A 215 21.61 -25.35 8.53
C MET A 215 22.03 -24.02 9.17
N SER A 216 21.27 -23.52 10.15
CA SER A 216 21.61 -22.31 10.89
C SER A 216 22.96 -22.43 11.63
N VAL A 217 23.27 -23.61 12.17
CA VAL A 217 24.58 -23.87 12.79
C VAL A 217 25.72 -23.84 11.76
N LEU A 218 25.52 -24.44 10.58
CA LEU A 218 26.52 -24.43 9.50
C LEU A 218 26.77 -23.00 8.98
N VAL A 219 25.71 -22.22 8.74
CA VAL A 219 25.81 -20.82 8.34
C VAL A 219 26.59 -20.00 9.39
N SER A 220 26.28 -20.18 10.68
CA SER A 220 27.00 -19.50 11.76
C SER A 220 28.48 -19.90 11.85
N GLN A 221 28.83 -21.13 11.47
CA GLN A 221 30.24 -21.54 11.35
C GLN A 221 30.93 -20.80 10.21
N LEU A 222 30.31 -20.72 9.03
CA LEU A 222 30.83 -19.97 7.88
C LEU A 222 31.02 -18.48 8.21
N GLU A 223 30.08 -17.87 8.92
CA GLU A 223 30.23 -16.49 9.44
C GLU A 223 31.45 -16.34 10.35
N THR A 224 31.64 -17.30 11.26
CA THR A 224 32.77 -17.28 12.20
C THR A 224 34.11 -17.44 11.47
N GLU A 225 34.17 -18.34 10.50
CA GLU A 225 35.36 -18.57 9.66
C GLU A 225 35.70 -17.34 8.81
N ALA A 226 34.69 -16.70 8.21
CA ALA A 226 34.86 -15.47 7.44
C ALA A 226 35.36 -14.32 8.33
N ALA A 227 34.83 -14.17 9.55
CA ALA A 227 35.27 -13.16 10.51
C ALA A 227 36.74 -13.36 10.94
N GLN A 228 37.14 -14.60 11.24
CA GLN A 228 38.53 -14.94 11.59
C GLN A 228 39.50 -14.68 10.44
N THR A 229 39.10 -15.03 9.21
CA THR A 229 39.90 -14.78 8.01
C THR A 229 40.15 -13.29 7.80
N LYS A 230 39.13 -12.45 8.04
CA LYS A 230 39.22 -11.00 7.97
C LYS A 230 40.12 -10.40 9.06
N GLU A 231 40.02 -10.88 10.30
CA GLU A 231 40.91 -10.41 11.38
C GLU A 231 42.39 -10.75 11.09
N LEU A 232 42.66 -11.92 10.52
CA LEU A 232 44.01 -12.33 10.13
C LEU A 232 44.58 -11.44 9.01
N SER A 233 43.77 -11.07 8.00
CA SER A 233 44.19 -10.15 6.93
C SER A 233 44.44 -8.72 7.43
N ASP A 234 43.62 -8.24 8.37
CA ASP A 234 43.76 -6.90 8.96
C ASP A 234 44.99 -6.82 9.88
N THR A 235 45.38 -7.94 10.50
CA THR A 235 46.56 -8.02 11.38
C THR A 235 47.88 -8.14 10.60
N GLU A 236 47.88 -8.73 9.39
CA GLU A 236 49.06 -8.83 8.53
C GLU A 236 49.34 -7.54 7.73
N SER A 237 48.35 -6.66 7.54
CA SER A 237 48.46 -5.44 6.70
C SER A 237 48.97 -4.18 7.43
N GLY A 238 49.07 -4.17 8.76
CA GLY A 238 49.94 -3.26 9.52
C GLY A 238 49.72 -1.74 9.38
N GLU A 239 48.54 -1.25 9.00
CA GLU A 239 48.19 0.19 9.04
C GLU A 239 47.04 0.49 10.01
N PRO A 240 47.08 1.62 10.75
CA PRO A 240 46.01 1.98 11.68
C PRO A 240 44.78 2.50 10.92
N SER A 241 43.61 1.99 11.33
CA SER A 241 42.28 2.31 10.80
C SER A 241 42.07 3.77 10.40
N ALA A 242 41.76 4.01 9.13
CA ALA A 242 41.09 5.20 8.65
C ALA A 242 40.03 4.80 7.62
N ASP A 243 38.79 5.21 7.92
CA ASP A 243 37.61 5.30 7.04
C ASP A 243 37.20 4.05 6.23
N THR A 244 36.06 3.49 6.62
CA THR A 244 35.30 2.51 5.83
C THR A 244 34.77 3.17 4.56
N SER A 245 35.55 3.14 3.49
CA SER A 245 35.06 3.20 2.10
C SER A 245 36.16 2.72 1.15
N GLU A 246 36.41 1.41 1.11
CA GLU A 246 37.20 0.81 0.02
C GLU A 246 36.37 -0.28 -0.65
N VAL A 247 35.91 0.05 -1.85
CA VAL A 247 35.42 -0.87 -2.86
C VAL A 247 36.62 -1.74 -3.24
N LEU A 248 36.51 -3.06 -3.00
CA LEU A 248 37.51 -4.02 -3.46
C LEU A 248 37.69 -3.88 -4.99
N PRO A 249 38.92 -3.98 -5.54
CA PRO A 249 39.13 -3.86 -6.98
C PRO A 249 38.59 -5.10 -7.72
N ASP A 250 37.99 -4.87 -8.88
CA ASP A 250 37.61 -5.90 -9.85
C ASP A 250 38.86 -6.71 -10.28
N ASP A 251 39.02 -7.90 -9.74
CA ASP A 251 40.08 -8.84 -10.16
C ASP A 251 39.57 -9.66 -11.37
N GLU A 252 39.62 -9.07 -12.57
CA GLU A 252 39.22 -9.68 -13.85
C GLU A 252 39.92 -11.02 -14.14
N ALA A 253 41.03 -11.33 -13.45
CA ALA A 253 41.79 -12.56 -13.65
C ALA A 253 41.15 -13.83 -13.06
N ASN A 254 40.28 -13.69 -12.05
CA ASN A 254 39.52 -14.84 -11.51
C ASN A 254 38.28 -15.16 -12.35
N THR A 255 37.72 -14.18 -13.06
CA THR A 255 36.50 -14.33 -13.85
C THR A 255 36.71 -15.18 -15.11
N GLU A 256 37.86 -15.08 -15.78
CA GLU A 256 38.17 -15.90 -16.96
C GLU A 256 38.49 -17.37 -16.61
N LEU A 257 39.07 -17.63 -15.43
CA LEU A 257 39.34 -18.98 -14.94
C LEU A 257 38.04 -19.68 -14.46
N LEU A 258 37.13 -18.91 -13.84
CA LEU A 258 35.81 -19.39 -13.41
C LEU A 258 34.84 -19.60 -14.58
N GLN A 259 34.90 -18.78 -15.64
CA GLN A 259 34.10 -19.00 -16.86
C GLN A 259 34.56 -20.23 -17.64
N ALA A 260 35.87 -20.50 -17.69
CA ALA A 260 36.40 -21.68 -18.36
C ALA A 260 36.06 -23.00 -17.62
N GLU A 261 35.79 -22.94 -16.32
CA GLU A 261 35.22 -24.04 -15.54
C GLU A 261 33.69 -24.09 -15.63
N SER A 262 32.98 -22.95 -15.66
CA SER A 262 31.51 -22.93 -15.82
C SER A 262 31.06 -23.47 -17.17
N ASP A 263 31.78 -23.16 -18.25
CA ASP A 263 31.46 -23.63 -19.61
C ASP A 263 31.68 -25.15 -19.75
N LYS A 264 32.58 -25.74 -18.94
CA LYS A 264 32.76 -27.21 -18.87
C LYS A 264 31.72 -27.90 -18.00
N VAL A 265 31.11 -27.18 -17.07
CA VAL A 265 30.02 -27.66 -16.21
C VAL A 265 28.69 -27.55 -16.96
N GLU A 266 28.45 -26.50 -17.74
CA GLU A 266 27.23 -26.34 -18.55
C GLU A 266 27.00 -27.48 -19.56
N GLU A 267 28.06 -28.07 -20.13
CA GLU A 267 27.97 -29.24 -21.01
C GLU A 267 27.68 -30.57 -20.27
N ALA A 268 27.79 -30.61 -18.93
CA ALA A 268 27.56 -31.79 -18.10
C ALA A 268 26.21 -31.77 -17.34
N VAL A 269 25.50 -30.65 -17.32
CA VAL A 269 24.32 -30.40 -16.45
C VAL A 269 22.99 -30.89 -17.04
N GLU A 270 22.95 -31.41 -18.26
CA GLU A 270 21.68 -31.73 -18.93
C GLU A 270 20.97 -33.02 -18.45
N SER A 271 21.33 -33.67 -17.33
CA SER A 271 20.65 -34.94 -16.98
C SER A 271 20.55 -35.46 -15.54
N GLU A 272 20.92 -34.77 -14.46
CA GLU A 272 20.62 -35.25 -13.09
C GLU A 272 20.23 -34.11 -12.14
N ASP A 273 19.08 -34.25 -11.46
CA ASP A 273 18.69 -33.42 -10.31
C ASP A 273 19.69 -33.70 -9.17
N ILE A 274 20.79 -32.94 -9.10
CA ILE A 274 21.76 -33.04 -8.02
C ILE A 274 21.18 -32.30 -6.80
N GLU A 275 20.74 -33.05 -5.78
CA GLU A 275 20.47 -32.48 -4.45
C GLU A 275 21.77 -31.87 -3.90
N LEU A 276 21.77 -30.55 -3.71
CA LEU A 276 22.86 -29.81 -3.08
C LEU A 276 23.21 -30.43 -1.72
N THR A 277 24.49 -30.56 -1.43
CA THR A 277 24.95 -31.00 -0.09
C THR A 277 24.56 -29.97 0.98
N PRO A 278 24.43 -30.38 2.26
CA PRO A 278 24.12 -29.43 3.35
C PRO A 278 25.11 -28.27 3.46
N LEU A 279 26.38 -28.48 3.07
CA LEU A 279 27.37 -27.41 3.07
C LEU A 279 27.15 -26.42 1.91
N GLU A 280 26.82 -26.91 0.72
CA GLU A 280 26.50 -26.05 -0.43
C GLU A 280 25.23 -25.23 -0.17
N GLN A 281 24.21 -25.84 0.43
CA GLN A 281 23.00 -25.11 0.85
C GLN A 281 23.30 -24.05 1.91
N ALA A 282 24.21 -24.35 2.86
CA ALA A 282 24.60 -23.41 3.91
C ALA A 282 25.41 -22.25 3.31
N GLN A 283 26.24 -22.53 2.31
CA GLN A 283 26.99 -21.53 1.56
C GLN A 283 26.06 -20.59 0.78
N GLU A 284 25.03 -21.11 0.10
CA GLU A 284 24.03 -20.28 -0.58
C GLU A 284 23.28 -19.35 0.39
N ILE A 285 22.87 -19.87 1.56
CA ILE A 285 22.20 -19.07 2.60
C ILE A 285 23.15 -17.99 3.13
N PHE A 286 24.40 -18.35 3.40
CA PHE A 286 25.43 -17.42 3.88
C PHE A 286 25.72 -16.30 2.87
N GLU A 287 25.84 -16.62 1.58
CA GLU A 287 26.01 -15.64 0.51
C GLU A 287 24.80 -14.71 0.38
N TYR A 288 23.59 -15.27 0.47
CA TYR A 288 22.35 -14.50 0.51
C TYR A 288 22.28 -13.55 1.72
N GLU A 289 22.65 -14.01 2.92
CA GLU A 289 22.68 -13.19 4.13
C GLU A 289 23.72 -12.07 4.04
N GLN A 290 24.89 -12.32 3.41
CA GLN A 290 25.87 -11.27 3.14
C GLN A 290 25.37 -10.21 2.15
N GLU A 291 24.76 -10.64 1.04
CA GLU A 291 24.19 -9.71 0.06
C GLU A 291 23.10 -8.84 0.71
N HIS A 292 22.22 -9.48 1.50
CA HIS A 292 21.17 -8.78 2.23
C HIS A 292 21.73 -7.81 3.30
N ALA A 293 22.80 -8.19 4.01
CA ALA A 293 23.49 -7.32 4.96
C ALA A 293 24.14 -6.12 4.26
N LYS A 294 24.68 -6.30 3.05
CA LYS A 294 25.22 -5.23 2.23
C LYS A 294 24.13 -4.24 1.80
N ASP A 295 23.01 -4.73 1.29
CA ASP A 295 21.86 -3.89 0.91
C ASP A 295 21.34 -3.07 2.09
N LEU A 296 21.26 -3.69 3.27
CA LEU A 296 20.89 -3.03 4.51
C LEU A 296 21.89 -1.93 4.90
N ALA A 297 23.19 -2.20 4.79
CA ALA A 297 24.23 -1.21 5.07
C ALA A 297 24.16 -0.03 4.10
N GLU A 298 23.96 -0.29 2.81
CA GLU A 298 23.77 0.76 1.79
C GLU A 298 22.53 1.62 2.10
N GLU A 299 21.41 1.00 2.50
CA GLU A 299 20.20 1.71 2.91
C GLU A 299 20.45 2.61 4.13
N ILE A 300 21.07 2.08 5.18
CA ILE A 300 21.36 2.83 6.41
C ILE A 300 22.28 4.01 6.09
N VAL A 301 23.36 3.80 5.35
CA VAL A 301 24.28 4.87 4.95
C VAL A 301 23.55 5.93 4.14
N ALA A 302 22.70 5.53 3.18
CA ALA A 302 22.00 6.48 2.32
C ALA A 302 20.90 7.28 3.05
N LEU A 303 20.15 6.66 3.96
CA LEU A 303 18.97 7.24 4.60
C LEU A 303 19.24 7.84 5.98
N ARG A 304 20.12 7.24 6.78
CA ARG A 304 20.47 7.74 8.13
C ARG A 304 21.60 8.75 8.12
N ASP A 305 22.66 8.48 7.36
CA ASP A 305 23.91 9.26 7.42
C ASP A 305 24.11 10.13 6.15
N GLY A 306 23.39 9.80 5.08
CA GLY A 306 23.55 10.40 3.75
C GLY A 306 22.93 11.78 3.57
N SER A 307 23.46 12.51 2.59
CA SER A 307 22.87 13.73 2.06
C SER A 307 21.56 13.47 1.34
N TYR A 308 20.74 14.51 1.16
CA TYR A 308 19.48 14.43 0.41
C TYR A 308 19.65 13.81 -0.99
N TRP A 309 20.77 14.08 -1.67
CA TRP A 309 21.02 13.52 -3.00
C TRP A 309 21.42 12.04 -2.96
N GLN A 310 22.22 11.60 -1.97
CA GLN A 310 22.50 10.18 -1.78
C GLN A 310 21.21 9.40 -1.51
N ALA A 311 20.36 9.90 -0.60
CA ALA A 311 19.03 9.32 -0.36
C ALA A 311 18.16 9.31 -1.64
N THR A 312 18.27 10.32 -2.49
CA THR A 312 17.52 10.38 -3.77
C THR A 312 18.01 9.32 -4.77
N VAL A 313 19.32 9.11 -4.89
CA VAL A 313 19.89 8.08 -5.76
C VAL A 313 19.45 6.70 -5.28
N PHE A 314 19.57 6.41 -3.99
CA PHE A 314 19.07 5.17 -3.38
C PHE A 314 17.60 4.93 -3.71
N ARG A 315 16.73 5.93 -3.41
CA ARG A 315 15.29 5.84 -3.72
C ARG A 315 15.02 5.64 -5.21
N THR A 316 15.81 6.24 -6.10
CA THR A 316 15.64 6.09 -7.55
C THR A 316 15.91 4.65 -8.00
N ASN A 317 16.99 4.05 -7.50
CA ASN A 317 17.34 2.66 -7.81
C ASN A 317 16.29 1.70 -7.27
N ALA A 318 15.89 1.86 -6.00
CA ALA A 318 14.82 1.08 -5.40
C ALA A 318 13.50 1.24 -6.17
N SER A 319 13.20 2.45 -6.66
CA SER A 319 11.93 2.74 -7.34
C SER A 319 11.70 1.94 -8.61
N LEU A 320 12.76 1.58 -9.34
CA LEU A 320 12.64 0.80 -10.57
C LEU A 320 12.05 -0.59 -10.30
N GLN A 321 12.51 -1.25 -9.24
CA GLN A 321 12.01 -2.57 -8.83
C GLN A 321 10.52 -2.49 -8.46
N TRP A 322 10.13 -1.53 -7.61
CA TRP A 322 8.72 -1.35 -7.22
C TRP A 322 7.80 -1.04 -8.41
N LEU A 323 8.26 -0.24 -9.37
CA LEU A 323 7.50 0.09 -10.58
C LEU A 323 7.19 -1.14 -11.46
N MET A 324 8.08 -2.14 -11.46
CA MET A 324 7.83 -3.40 -12.18
C MET A 324 6.66 -4.18 -11.56
N PHE A 325 6.45 -4.07 -10.24
CA PHE A 325 5.36 -4.75 -9.54
C PHE A 325 4.03 -3.97 -9.55
N THR A 326 4.04 -2.67 -9.86
CA THR A 326 2.85 -1.81 -9.95
C THR A 326 1.69 -2.45 -10.75
N PRO A 327 1.89 -3.01 -11.97
CA PRO A 327 0.77 -3.57 -12.73
C PRO A 327 0.13 -4.78 -12.04
N LEU A 328 0.94 -5.66 -11.44
CA LEU A 328 0.46 -6.84 -10.75
C LEU A 328 -0.30 -6.44 -9.48
N PHE A 329 0.26 -5.54 -8.69
CA PHE A 329 -0.39 -5.03 -7.48
C PHE A 329 -1.70 -4.30 -7.78
N ALA A 330 -1.70 -3.43 -8.79
CA ALA A 330 -2.90 -2.71 -9.22
C ALA A 330 -4.01 -3.66 -9.69
N LEU A 331 -3.67 -4.70 -10.45
CA LEU A 331 -4.63 -5.66 -10.99
C LEU A 331 -5.19 -6.61 -9.91
N THR A 332 -4.33 -7.13 -9.04
CA THR A 332 -4.70 -8.19 -8.08
C THR A 332 -5.21 -7.65 -6.75
N MET A 333 -4.69 -6.50 -6.28
CA MET A 333 -5.02 -5.93 -4.98
C MET A 333 -5.96 -4.72 -5.09
N LEU A 334 -5.64 -3.73 -5.93
CA LEU A 334 -6.40 -2.46 -5.95
C LEU A 334 -7.70 -2.53 -6.74
N LEU A 335 -7.66 -3.08 -7.96
CA LEU A 335 -8.80 -3.12 -8.86
C LEU A 335 -10.06 -3.80 -8.26
N PRO A 336 -9.98 -4.97 -7.60
CA PRO A 336 -11.17 -5.56 -6.97
C PRO A 336 -11.77 -4.67 -5.87
N ILE A 337 -10.93 -3.98 -5.08
CA ILE A 337 -11.40 -3.05 -4.05
C ILE A 337 -12.01 -1.79 -4.69
N PHE A 338 -11.41 -1.27 -5.76
CA PHE A 338 -11.95 -0.15 -6.53
C PHE A 338 -13.33 -0.50 -7.10
N LEU A 339 -13.53 -1.73 -7.58
CA LEU A 339 -14.83 -2.23 -8.05
C LEU A 339 -15.87 -2.33 -6.93
N LEU A 340 -15.48 -2.73 -5.71
CA LEU A 340 -16.39 -2.67 -4.55
C LEU A 340 -16.79 -1.23 -4.23
N GLY A 341 -15.84 -0.29 -4.30
CA GLY A 341 -16.11 1.14 -4.13
C GLY A 341 -17.04 1.66 -5.22
N TYR A 342 -16.82 1.26 -6.47
CA TYR A 342 -17.70 1.58 -7.59
C TYR A 342 -19.11 1.09 -7.34
N TRP A 343 -19.25 -0.18 -6.96
CA TRP A 343 -20.51 -0.84 -6.65
C TRP A 343 -21.29 -0.11 -5.55
N LEU A 344 -20.64 0.31 -4.45
CA LEU A 344 -21.31 1.05 -3.36
C LEU A 344 -21.99 2.34 -3.82
N VAL A 345 -21.44 2.99 -4.85
CA VAL A 345 -22.02 4.20 -5.43
C VAL A 345 -23.13 3.88 -6.44
N VAL A 346 -22.87 3.00 -7.40
CA VAL A 346 -23.84 2.71 -8.47
C VAL A 346 -25.07 1.94 -7.98
N SER A 347 -24.93 1.16 -6.90
CA SER A 347 -26.07 0.52 -6.23
C SER A 347 -26.96 1.52 -5.47
N GLY A 348 -26.48 2.74 -5.24
CA GLY A 348 -27.14 3.75 -4.41
C GLY A 348 -26.93 3.55 -2.90
N ALA A 349 -26.25 2.47 -2.48
CA ALA A 349 -26.09 2.10 -1.08
C ALA A 349 -25.43 3.20 -0.24
N ILE A 350 -24.40 3.87 -0.77
CA ILE A 350 -23.70 4.94 -0.06
C ILE A 350 -24.44 6.29 -0.10
N LYS A 351 -25.20 6.55 -1.18
CA LYS A 351 -25.93 7.82 -1.35
C LYS A 351 -27.07 7.92 -0.34
N ASP A 352 -27.81 6.82 -0.19
CA ASP A 352 -28.91 6.69 0.77
C ASP A 352 -28.52 5.76 1.93
N HIS A 353 -27.33 5.96 2.52
CA HIS A 353 -26.80 5.05 3.55
C HIS A 353 -27.75 4.81 4.73
N ALA A 354 -28.54 5.82 5.11
CA ALA A 354 -29.57 5.72 6.13
C ALA A 354 -30.69 4.71 5.79
N LYS A 355 -30.95 4.44 4.50
CA LYS A 355 -31.90 3.43 4.02
C LYS A 355 -31.31 2.02 3.97
N HIS A 356 -29.99 1.88 4.11
CA HIS A 356 -29.29 0.59 4.09
C HIS A 356 -28.63 0.24 5.45
N PRO A 357 -29.31 0.41 6.61
CA PRO A 357 -28.69 0.22 7.92
C PRO A 357 -28.26 -1.23 8.15
N LYS A 358 -28.96 -2.20 7.54
CA LYS A 358 -28.62 -3.63 7.64
C LYS A 358 -27.29 -3.95 6.95
N LEU A 359 -27.05 -3.42 5.76
CA LEU A 359 -25.80 -3.64 5.02
C LEU A 359 -24.60 -3.17 5.84
N PHE A 360 -24.59 -1.89 6.22
CA PHE A 360 -23.48 -1.33 6.99
C PHE A 360 -23.38 -1.90 8.41
N GLY A 361 -24.51 -2.32 9.00
CA GLY A 361 -24.53 -3.03 10.28
C GLY A 361 -23.97 -4.46 10.21
N TYR A 362 -24.14 -5.17 9.10
CA TYR A 362 -23.47 -6.47 8.87
C TYR A 362 -21.99 -6.28 8.56
N MET A 363 -21.64 -5.31 7.71
CA MET A 363 -20.24 -4.96 7.45
C MET A 363 -19.51 -4.65 8.77
N ALA A 364 -20.10 -3.84 9.65
CA ALA A 364 -19.52 -3.54 10.96
C ALA A 364 -19.36 -4.77 11.85
N ARG A 365 -20.44 -5.54 12.08
CA ARG A 365 -20.41 -6.66 13.05
C ARG A 365 -19.61 -7.86 12.55
N ILE A 366 -19.82 -8.27 11.31
CA ILE A 366 -19.10 -9.41 10.72
C ILE A 366 -17.66 -8.99 10.43
N GLY A 367 -17.47 -7.82 9.82
CA GLY A 367 -16.14 -7.31 9.47
C GLY A 367 -15.25 -7.10 10.69
N LEU A 368 -15.77 -6.52 11.77
CA LEU A 368 -15.00 -6.37 13.00
C LEU A 368 -14.94 -7.65 13.83
N GLY A 369 -16.03 -8.42 13.93
CA GLY A 369 -16.04 -9.66 14.71
C GLY A 369 -15.14 -10.73 14.11
N VAL A 370 -15.43 -11.16 12.88
CA VAL A 370 -14.62 -12.17 12.17
C VAL A 370 -13.23 -11.62 11.86
N GLY A 371 -13.15 -10.38 11.36
CA GLY A 371 -11.86 -9.79 11.01
C GLY A 371 -10.91 -9.68 12.20
N LEU A 372 -11.39 -9.25 13.38
CA LEU A 372 -10.56 -9.17 14.58
C LEU A 372 -10.11 -10.56 15.06
N ILE A 373 -11.02 -11.54 15.11
CA ILE A 373 -10.67 -12.90 15.53
C ILE A 373 -9.60 -13.50 14.60
N VAL A 374 -9.81 -13.38 13.28
CA VAL A 374 -8.87 -13.91 12.29
C VAL A 374 -7.53 -13.17 12.37
N THR A 375 -7.52 -11.85 12.47
CA THR A 375 -6.30 -11.04 12.56
C THR A 375 -5.53 -11.31 13.85
N VAL A 376 -6.20 -11.39 15.01
CA VAL A 376 -5.53 -11.72 16.28
C VAL A 376 -4.99 -13.14 16.24
N GLY A 377 -5.79 -14.11 15.75
CA GLY A 377 -5.35 -15.49 15.59
C GLY A 377 -4.12 -15.61 14.70
N SER A 378 -4.10 -14.94 13.54
CA SER A 378 -2.93 -14.94 12.66
C SER A 378 -1.71 -14.27 13.29
N LEU A 379 -1.88 -13.19 14.06
CA LEU A 379 -0.77 -12.53 14.74
C LEU A 379 -0.19 -13.39 15.85
N VAL A 380 -1.02 -14.18 16.56
CA VAL A 380 -0.53 -15.14 17.56
C VAL A 380 0.28 -16.26 16.91
N ILE A 381 -0.14 -16.73 15.73
CA ILE A 381 0.62 -17.73 14.96
C ILE A 381 1.94 -17.12 14.50
N LEU A 382 1.91 -15.96 13.84
CA LEU A 382 3.12 -15.30 13.33
C LEU A 382 4.09 -14.85 14.44
N ALA A 383 3.63 -14.69 15.68
CA ALA A 383 4.50 -14.35 16.81
C ALA A 383 5.23 -15.57 17.41
N HIS A 384 4.92 -16.79 16.96
CA HIS A 384 5.57 -17.99 17.46
C HIS A 384 6.91 -18.23 16.73
N PRO A 385 8.05 -18.36 17.44
CA PRO A 385 9.38 -18.44 16.80
C PRO A 385 9.50 -19.52 15.73
N GLY A 386 9.06 -20.75 16.02
CA GLY A 386 9.12 -21.85 15.05
C GLY A 386 8.20 -21.72 13.82
N VAL A 387 7.53 -20.58 13.62
CA VAL A 387 6.80 -20.29 12.38
C VAL A 387 7.71 -19.68 11.33
N GLU A 388 8.80 -19.01 11.73
CA GLU A 388 9.77 -18.43 10.80
C GLU A 388 10.46 -19.52 9.96
N ASP A 389 10.77 -20.65 10.59
CA ASP A 389 11.45 -21.79 9.95
C ASP A 389 10.53 -22.67 9.10
N ILE A 390 9.20 -22.52 9.21
CA ILE A 390 8.22 -23.41 8.58
C ILE A 390 7.35 -22.62 7.59
N MET A 391 7.88 -22.48 6.36
CA MET A 391 7.29 -21.70 5.27
C MET A 391 5.77 -21.91 5.08
N PRO A 392 5.21 -23.13 5.08
CA PRO A 392 3.77 -23.31 4.86
C PRO A 392 2.90 -22.80 6.02
N ILE A 393 3.37 -22.89 7.27
CA ILE A 393 2.67 -22.32 8.43
C ILE A 393 2.71 -20.80 8.38
N GLN A 394 3.88 -20.23 8.05
CA GLN A 394 4.04 -18.79 7.84
C GLN A 394 3.10 -18.29 6.72
N GLY A 395 3.07 -18.98 5.58
CA GLY A 395 2.18 -18.70 4.45
C GLY A 395 0.70 -18.73 4.84
N ALA A 396 0.27 -19.77 5.56
CA ALA A 396 -1.11 -19.88 6.05
C ALA A 396 -1.46 -18.73 7.01
N ALA A 397 -0.56 -18.38 7.93
CA ALA A 397 -0.76 -17.28 8.86
C ALA A 397 -0.84 -15.92 8.16
N ASN A 398 0.01 -15.68 7.15
CA ASN A 398 -0.04 -14.49 6.31
C ASN A 398 -1.35 -14.39 5.52
N VAL A 399 -1.86 -15.50 4.99
CA VAL A 399 -3.15 -15.53 4.27
C VAL A 399 -4.30 -15.21 5.20
N LEU A 400 -4.31 -15.77 6.42
CA LEU A 400 -5.29 -15.43 7.45
C LEU A 400 -5.20 -13.96 7.82
N PHE A 401 -3.99 -13.44 8.03
CA PHE A 401 -3.77 -12.03 8.38
C PHE A 401 -4.31 -11.11 7.29
N ASN A 402 -3.95 -11.35 6.03
CA ASN A 402 -4.44 -10.59 4.88
C ASN A 402 -5.97 -10.70 4.71
N GLY A 403 -6.54 -11.90 4.88
CA GLY A 403 -7.98 -12.12 4.87
C GLY A 403 -8.69 -11.29 5.95
N GLY A 404 -8.18 -11.34 7.18
CA GLY A 404 -8.67 -10.54 8.31
C GLY A 404 -8.64 -9.04 8.04
N GLN A 405 -7.59 -8.54 7.38
CA GLN A 405 -7.49 -7.12 6.99
C GLN A 405 -8.64 -6.68 6.06
N PHE A 406 -9.07 -7.51 5.10
CA PHE A 406 -10.21 -7.19 4.23
C PHE A 406 -11.52 -7.09 5.02
N PHE A 407 -11.76 -8.04 5.94
CA PHE A 407 -12.92 -8.00 6.82
C PHE A 407 -12.91 -6.78 7.73
N MET A 408 -11.77 -6.47 8.35
CA MET A 408 -11.64 -5.30 9.22
C MET A 408 -11.83 -3.99 8.46
N ALA A 409 -11.29 -3.86 7.24
CA ALA A 409 -11.50 -2.67 6.40
C ALA A 409 -12.98 -2.46 6.05
N ALA A 410 -13.71 -3.54 5.72
CA ALA A 410 -15.16 -3.49 5.55
C ALA A 410 -15.88 -3.15 6.86
N GLY A 411 -15.39 -3.67 7.99
CA GLY A 411 -15.80 -3.36 9.35
C GLY A 411 -15.72 -1.87 9.68
N TYR A 412 -14.58 -1.25 9.39
CA TYR A 412 -14.35 0.19 9.58
C TYR A 412 -15.29 1.04 8.73
N LEU A 413 -15.48 0.69 7.45
CA LEU A 413 -16.47 1.40 6.63
C LEU A 413 -17.88 1.28 7.21
N GLY A 414 -18.32 0.06 7.54
CA GLY A 414 -19.64 -0.20 8.10
C GLY A 414 -19.87 0.56 9.40
N LEU A 415 -18.90 0.53 10.32
CA LEU A 415 -18.95 1.23 11.60
C LEU A 415 -19.01 2.74 11.40
N LEU A 416 -18.14 3.32 10.58
CA LEU A 416 -18.10 4.76 10.35
C LEU A 416 -19.39 5.26 9.72
N ILE A 417 -19.91 4.58 8.70
CA ILE A 417 -21.20 4.94 8.10
C ILE A 417 -22.34 4.87 9.13
N ARG A 418 -22.37 3.82 9.97
CA ARG A 418 -23.35 3.69 11.06
C ARG A 418 -23.25 4.81 12.09
N LEU A 419 -22.04 5.27 12.39
CA LEU A 419 -21.78 6.38 13.31
C LEU A 419 -22.21 7.72 12.68
N LEU A 420 -22.02 7.91 11.38
CA LEU A 420 -22.43 9.14 10.69
C LEU A 420 -23.94 9.38 10.70
N ASP A 421 -24.75 8.33 10.82
CA ASP A 421 -26.21 8.47 11.01
C ASP A 421 -26.60 9.04 12.38
N ARG A 422 -25.66 9.12 13.35
CA ARG A 422 -25.93 9.63 14.70
C ARG A 422 -25.44 11.08 14.83
N PRO A 423 -26.29 12.05 15.20
CA PRO A 423 -25.92 13.47 15.20
C PRO A 423 -24.66 13.82 16.02
N LYS A 424 -24.50 13.22 17.20
CA LYS A 424 -23.33 13.41 18.07
C LYS A 424 -22.03 13.03 17.36
N TRP A 425 -22.01 11.84 16.76
CA TRP A 425 -20.84 11.29 16.09
C TRP A 425 -20.59 11.98 14.74
N TYR A 426 -21.64 12.34 14.00
CA TYR A 426 -21.52 13.17 12.82
C TYR A 426 -20.77 14.48 13.12
N LYS A 427 -21.17 15.22 14.16
CA LYS A 427 -20.52 16.49 14.55
C LYS A 427 -19.04 16.29 14.89
N MET A 428 -18.69 15.18 15.54
CA MET A 428 -17.31 14.86 15.90
C MET A 428 -16.47 14.50 14.66
N LEU A 429 -16.97 13.55 13.85
CA LEU A 429 -16.26 13.05 12.66
C LEU A 429 -16.20 14.08 11.53
N ALA A 430 -17.16 15.00 11.44
CA ALA A 430 -17.15 16.10 10.47
C ALA A 430 -15.93 17.01 10.61
N LYS A 431 -15.28 17.05 11.78
CA LYS A 431 -14.00 17.75 11.97
C LYS A 431 -12.86 17.19 11.12
N LEU A 432 -12.96 15.94 10.67
CA LEU A 432 -11.99 15.31 9.78
C LEU A 432 -12.23 15.62 8.29
N ALA A 433 -13.41 16.14 7.93
CA ALA A 433 -13.75 16.41 6.54
C ALA A 433 -12.78 17.41 5.85
N PRO A 434 -12.32 18.50 6.50
CA PRO A 434 -11.31 19.39 5.91
C PRO A 434 -10.02 18.67 5.54
N MET A 435 -9.52 17.80 6.43
CA MET A 435 -8.33 17.00 6.19
C MET A 435 -8.52 16.07 4.98
N GLY A 436 -9.66 15.39 4.87
CA GLY A 436 -9.97 14.53 3.73
C GLY A 436 -10.28 15.26 2.41
N ARG A 437 -10.71 16.53 2.47
CA ARG A 437 -10.82 17.40 1.28
C ARG A 437 -9.45 17.79 0.72
N MET A 438 -8.41 17.74 1.55
CA MET A 438 -7.01 18.01 1.24
C MET A 438 -6.16 16.73 1.31
N ALA A 439 -6.73 15.59 0.92
CA ALA A 439 -6.10 14.30 1.12
C ALA A 439 -4.72 14.14 0.44
N LEU A 440 -4.55 14.65 -0.79
CA LEU A 440 -3.28 14.60 -1.50
C LEU A 440 -2.27 15.55 -0.85
N THR A 441 -2.67 16.77 -0.51
CA THR A 441 -1.81 17.73 0.20
C THR A 441 -1.34 17.15 1.54
N ASN A 442 -2.25 16.64 2.36
CA ASN A 442 -1.92 16.12 3.68
C ASN A 442 -1.07 14.84 3.60
N TYR A 443 -1.35 13.96 2.65
CA TYR A 443 -0.53 12.78 2.40
C TYR A 443 0.93 13.14 2.08
N ILE A 444 1.16 14.06 1.13
CA ILE A 444 2.52 14.49 0.79
C ILE A 444 3.15 15.27 1.96
N MET A 445 2.37 16.05 2.70
CA MET A 445 2.87 16.76 3.88
C MET A 445 3.26 15.79 5.00
N HIS A 446 2.57 14.66 5.17
CA HIS A 446 3.02 13.59 6.07
C HIS A 446 4.41 13.11 5.67
N SER A 447 4.58 12.72 4.41
CA SER A 447 5.87 12.21 3.92
C SER A 447 6.98 13.24 4.04
N LEU A 448 6.71 14.52 3.72
CA LEU A 448 7.70 15.60 3.89
C LEU A 448 8.10 15.77 5.35
N ILE A 449 7.13 15.80 6.28
CA ILE A 449 7.42 15.92 7.71
C ILE A 449 8.23 14.72 8.20
N LEU A 450 7.81 13.50 7.88
CA LEU A 450 8.49 12.28 8.34
C LEU A 450 9.89 12.16 7.73
N SER A 451 10.01 12.44 6.44
CA SER A 451 11.29 12.47 5.73
C SER A 451 12.26 13.48 6.34
N SER A 452 11.79 14.70 6.68
CA SER A 452 12.63 15.70 7.36
C SER A 452 12.96 15.34 8.81
N LEU A 453 12.14 14.55 9.50
CA LEU A 453 12.41 14.14 10.88
C LEU A 453 13.35 12.94 10.96
N PHE A 454 13.16 11.94 10.12
CA PHE A 454 13.87 10.67 10.23
C PHE A 454 15.17 10.61 9.42
N PHE A 455 15.21 11.13 8.19
CA PHE A 455 16.41 10.96 7.37
C PHE A 455 17.56 11.89 7.78
N GLY A 456 18.79 11.48 7.48
CA GLY A 456 20.04 12.12 7.90
C GLY A 456 20.20 13.58 7.50
N TYR A 457 19.68 13.95 6.33
CA TYR A 457 19.69 15.34 5.85
C TYR A 457 18.77 16.29 6.62
N GLY A 458 17.99 15.78 7.57
CA GLY A 458 17.06 16.53 8.40
C GLY A 458 17.31 16.29 9.89
N GLY A 459 16.43 15.51 10.52
CA GLY A 459 16.48 15.22 11.96
C GLY A 459 17.27 13.98 12.35
N GLY A 460 17.60 13.09 11.40
CA GLY A 460 18.46 11.92 11.64
C GLY A 460 17.91 10.90 12.64
N LEU A 461 16.59 10.77 12.77
CA LEU A 461 15.93 9.84 13.71
C LEU A 461 15.74 8.41 13.16
N TYR A 462 16.30 8.10 11.99
CA TYR A 462 16.21 6.80 11.33
C TYR A 462 16.83 5.69 12.18
N GLY A 463 16.05 4.67 12.56
CA GLY A 463 16.48 3.58 13.44
C GLY A 463 16.58 3.96 14.93
N GLU A 464 16.50 5.24 15.29
CA GLU A 464 16.76 5.74 16.65
C GLU A 464 15.52 5.73 17.57
N ILE A 465 14.32 5.74 16.98
CA ILE A 465 13.07 5.91 17.74
C ILE A 465 12.23 4.63 17.72
N SER A 466 11.95 4.11 18.91
CA SER A 466 11.08 2.97 19.14
C SER A 466 9.60 3.25 18.81
N ARG A 467 8.74 2.23 18.93
CA ARG A 467 7.39 2.26 18.35
C ARG A 467 6.42 3.21 19.07
N ALA A 468 6.46 3.34 20.38
CA ALA A 468 5.54 4.18 21.13
C ALA A 468 5.77 5.68 20.90
N PRO A 469 7.01 6.21 20.92
CA PRO A 469 7.26 7.60 20.59
C PRO A 469 6.87 7.97 19.15
N GLN A 470 7.02 7.04 18.17
CA GLN A 470 6.50 7.25 16.82
C GLN A 470 4.99 7.59 16.84
N MET A 471 4.19 6.90 17.65
CA MET A 471 2.75 7.21 17.75
C MET A 471 2.47 8.59 18.37
N LEU A 472 3.36 9.12 19.21
CA LEU A 472 3.26 10.50 19.70
C LEU A 472 3.53 11.52 18.58
N ILE A 473 4.50 11.24 17.70
CA ILE A 473 4.76 12.05 16.50
C ILE A 473 3.50 12.06 15.61
N VAL A 474 2.90 10.90 15.36
CA VAL A 474 1.65 10.80 14.60
C VAL A 474 0.53 11.62 15.23
N LEU A 475 0.34 11.51 16.54
CA LEU A 475 -0.66 12.28 17.26
C LEU A 475 -0.42 13.80 17.12
N ALA A 476 0.84 14.25 17.27
CA ALA A 476 1.20 15.65 17.12
C ALA A 476 0.90 16.18 15.71
N ILE A 477 1.28 15.42 14.67
CA ILE A 477 0.98 15.76 13.27
C ILE A 477 -0.52 15.90 13.07
N VAL A 478 -1.31 14.90 13.48
CA VAL A 478 -2.78 14.91 13.28
C VAL A 478 -3.44 16.06 14.03
N MET A 479 -3.04 16.32 15.27
CA MET A 479 -3.59 17.41 16.11
C MET A 479 -3.33 18.80 15.51
N ILE A 480 -2.23 18.97 14.78
CA ILE A 480 -1.90 20.22 14.08
C ILE A 480 -2.57 20.28 12.70
N GLN A 481 -2.56 19.18 11.95
CA GLN A 481 -3.04 19.16 10.56
C GLN A 481 -4.56 19.29 10.42
N ILE A 482 -5.34 18.76 11.36
CA ILE A 482 -6.81 18.90 11.35
C ILE A 482 -7.24 20.39 11.41
N PRO A 483 -6.81 21.18 12.42
CA PRO A 483 -7.15 22.60 12.47
C PRO A 483 -6.50 23.39 11.33
N LEU A 484 -5.26 23.04 10.92
CA LEU A 484 -4.59 23.70 9.80
C LEU A 484 -5.36 23.51 8.48
N SER A 485 -5.82 22.30 8.17
CA SER A 485 -6.66 22.01 7.00
C SER A 485 -7.98 22.78 7.05
N SER A 486 -8.56 22.89 8.25
CA SER A 486 -9.79 23.63 8.48
C SER A 486 -9.61 25.13 8.26
N TRP A 487 -8.50 25.69 8.75
CA TRP A 487 -8.12 27.08 8.54
C TRP A 487 -7.84 27.34 7.04
N TRP A 488 -7.06 26.48 6.40
CA TRP A 488 -6.71 26.60 4.98
C TRP A 488 -7.95 26.69 4.08
N LEU A 489 -8.92 25.79 4.28
CA LEU A 489 -10.13 25.74 3.46
C LEU A 489 -11.13 26.87 3.74
N LYS A 490 -10.89 27.73 4.75
CA LYS A 490 -11.62 29.00 4.90
C LYS A 490 -11.11 30.06 3.92
N HIS A 491 -9.82 30.00 3.55
CA HIS A 491 -9.18 30.99 2.69
C HIS A 491 -9.05 30.51 1.23
N TYR A 492 -8.91 29.19 1.02
CA TYR A 492 -8.68 28.58 -0.28
C TYR A 492 -9.72 27.49 -0.60
N GLN A 493 -10.01 27.29 -1.90
CA GLN A 493 -11.04 26.32 -2.32
C GLN A 493 -10.57 24.86 -2.23
N PHE A 494 -9.26 24.66 -2.39
CA PHE A 494 -8.59 23.37 -2.47
C PHE A 494 -7.27 23.42 -1.68
N GLY A 495 -6.73 22.27 -1.32
CA GLY A 495 -5.32 22.20 -0.93
C GLY A 495 -4.41 22.52 -2.13
N PRO A 496 -3.16 22.94 -1.90
CA PRO A 496 -2.22 23.30 -2.96
C PRO A 496 -2.06 22.21 -4.02
N LEU A 497 -1.86 20.95 -3.61
CA LEU A 497 -1.66 19.86 -4.55
C LEU A 497 -2.96 19.45 -5.24
N GLU A 498 -4.11 19.51 -4.56
CA GLU A 498 -5.39 19.31 -5.22
C GLU A 498 -5.68 20.38 -6.27
N TRP A 499 -5.33 21.63 -5.99
CA TRP A 499 -5.47 22.73 -6.95
C TRP A 499 -4.56 22.53 -8.16
N LEU A 500 -3.29 22.18 -7.95
CA LEU A 500 -2.34 21.93 -9.03
C LEU A 500 -2.79 20.74 -9.87
N TRP A 501 -3.12 19.62 -9.23
CA TRP A 501 -3.64 18.42 -9.87
C TRP A 501 -4.86 18.71 -10.74
N ARG A 502 -5.83 19.49 -10.22
CA ARG A 502 -7.01 19.89 -10.98
C ARG A 502 -6.65 20.82 -12.12
N SER A 503 -5.82 21.83 -11.89
CA SER A 503 -5.44 22.80 -12.92
C SER A 503 -4.74 22.13 -14.11
N LEU A 504 -3.84 21.18 -13.83
CA LEU A 504 -3.19 20.35 -14.85
C LEU A 504 -4.18 19.43 -15.57
N THR A 505 -5.09 18.79 -14.85
CA THR A 505 -6.14 17.93 -15.43
C THR A 505 -7.02 18.73 -16.42
N TYR A 506 -7.46 19.92 -16.02
CA TYR A 506 -8.31 20.80 -16.82
C TYR A 506 -7.55 21.62 -17.86
N LYS A 507 -6.22 21.62 -17.84
CA LYS A 507 -5.35 22.50 -18.63
C LYS A 507 -5.71 23.98 -18.47
N LYS A 508 -6.20 24.35 -17.28
CA LYS A 508 -6.62 25.71 -16.93
C LYS A 508 -6.45 25.92 -15.44
N TRP A 509 -5.79 27.02 -15.07
CA TRP A 509 -5.68 27.46 -13.69
C TRP A 509 -7.07 27.64 -13.07
N GLN A 510 -7.33 26.87 -12.02
CA GLN A 510 -8.58 26.97 -11.27
C GLN A 510 -8.54 28.16 -10.32
N ALA A 511 -9.69 28.72 -9.95
CA ALA A 511 -9.74 29.75 -8.92
C ALA A 511 -9.23 29.17 -7.59
N PHE A 512 -8.16 29.76 -7.06
CA PHE A 512 -7.48 29.22 -5.87
C PHE A 512 -8.09 29.74 -4.56
N ARG A 513 -8.34 31.05 -4.48
CA ARG A 513 -8.94 31.71 -3.31
C ARG A 513 -10.47 31.57 -3.32
N VAL A 514 -11.05 31.52 -2.13
CA VAL A 514 -12.50 31.63 -1.97
C VAL A 514 -12.89 33.08 -2.28
N VAL A 515 -13.74 33.30 -3.29
CA VAL A 515 -14.32 34.63 -3.53
C VAL A 515 -15.47 34.80 -2.55
N PRO A 516 -15.45 35.82 -1.67
CA PRO A 516 -16.58 36.07 -0.77
C PRO A 516 -17.86 36.24 -1.58
N LYS A 517 -18.94 35.57 -1.19
CA LYS A 517 -20.25 35.89 -1.78
C LYS A 517 -20.54 37.36 -1.47
N PRO A 518 -20.89 38.20 -2.47
CA PRO A 518 -21.34 39.55 -2.17
C PRO A 518 -22.53 39.44 -1.21
N ILE A 519 -22.47 40.21 -0.13
CA ILE A 519 -23.58 40.32 0.82
C ILE A 519 -24.75 40.91 0.01
N SER A 520 -25.77 40.11 -0.25
CA SER A 520 -27.04 40.61 -0.77
C SER A 520 -27.61 41.52 0.32
N GLY A 521 -27.47 42.83 0.11
CA GLY A 521 -28.05 43.86 0.98
C GLY A 521 -29.56 43.92 0.88
#